data_AF-A0A952VAP3-F1
#
_entry.id   AF-A0A952VAP3-F1
#
_cell.length_a   1.000
_cell.length_b   1.000
_cell.length_c   1.000
_cell.angle_alpha   90.00
_cell.angle_beta   90.00
_cell.angle_gamma   90.00
#
_symmetry.space_group_name_H-M   'P 1'
#
loop_
_entity.id
_entity.type
_entity.pdbx_description
1 polymer ?
#
loop_
_entity_poly.entity_id
_entity_poly.type
_entity_poly.pdbx_seq_one_letter_code
_entity_poly.pdbx_strand_id
1 'polypeptide(L)'
;MLENAFEQTETTTEYTQDYFVIAYPGGDVPPETGACTDVVIRAMRAAGIDLQKQVHEDMRTNFTAYPKKWGLTKTDTNIDHRRVPNLQTFFTRKGKNLPLKGEDGDYRPGDIVSWDLNGKGMTHIGLVSNQRNKETGRYMIIHNIGAGTKQEDRLFDWEITGHFRYF
;
A
#
# COMPACT_ATOMS: atom_id res chain seq x y z
N MET A 1 8.40 -10.00 5.03
CA MET A 1 7.48 -9.19 4.19
C MET A 1 6.35 -10.03 3.61
N LEU A 2 6.58 -10.82 2.56
CA LEU A 2 5.49 -11.48 1.82
C LEU A 2 4.76 -12.56 2.62
N GLU A 3 5.47 -13.28 3.50
CA GLU A 3 4.83 -14.20 4.45
C GLU A 3 3.82 -13.49 5.34
N ASN A 4 4.20 -12.37 5.95
CA ASN A 4 3.28 -11.55 6.74
C ASN A 4 2.18 -10.88 5.91
N ALA A 5 2.44 -10.54 4.65
CA ALA A 5 1.38 -10.09 3.74
C ALA A 5 0.34 -11.19 3.52
N PHE A 6 0.79 -12.44 3.34
CA PHE A 6 -0.08 -13.59 3.20
C PHE A 6 -0.86 -13.90 4.49
N GLU A 7 -0.23 -13.86 5.68
CA GLU A 7 -0.92 -14.06 6.97
C GLU A 7 -2.13 -13.12 7.17
N GLN A 8 -2.10 -11.93 6.57
CA GLN A 8 -3.21 -10.99 6.64
C GLN A 8 -4.47 -11.49 5.91
N THR A 9 -4.37 -12.43 4.96
CA THR A 9 -5.56 -13.06 4.33
C THR A 9 -6.36 -13.88 5.33
N GLU A 10 -5.71 -14.35 6.40
CA GLU A 10 -6.35 -15.15 7.46
C GLU A 10 -6.82 -14.28 8.64
N THR A 11 -6.24 -13.09 8.81
CA THR A 11 -6.48 -12.25 9.99
C THR A 11 -7.39 -11.07 9.69
N THR A 12 -7.16 -10.35 8.58
CA THR A 12 -7.87 -9.10 8.27
C THR A 12 -9.10 -9.39 7.44
N THR A 13 -10.25 -9.51 8.10
CA THR A 13 -11.54 -9.90 7.50
C THR A 13 -12.44 -8.72 7.15
N GLU A 14 -12.03 -7.50 7.49
CA GLU A 14 -12.81 -6.28 7.28
C GLU A 14 -12.04 -5.20 6.52
N TYR A 15 -12.78 -4.33 5.85
CA TYR A 15 -12.26 -3.12 5.22
C TYR A 15 -12.80 -1.87 5.93
N THR A 16 -11.92 -1.00 6.38
CA THR A 16 -12.29 0.32 6.92
C THR A 16 -11.33 1.40 6.47
N GLN A 17 -11.87 2.59 6.19
CA GLN A 17 -11.10 3.82 5.96
C GLN A 17 -11.19 4.78 7.16
N ASP A 18 -11.72 4.31 8.28
CA ASP A 18 -11.93 5.13 9.46
C ASP A 18 -10.61 5.63 10.04
N TYR A 19 -10.73 6.76 10.72
CA TYR A 19 -9.63 7.36 11.46
C TYR A 19 -9.47 6.67 12.82
N PHE A 20 -8.23 6.31 13.16
CA PHE A 20 -7.88 5.72 14.45
C PHE A 20 -6.81 6.57 15.12
N VAL A 21 -6.91 6.74 16.44
CA VAL A 21 -5.78 7.25 17.23
C VAL A 21 -4.89 6.05 17.56
N ILE A 22 -3.65 6.08 17.06
CA ILE A 22 -2.71 4.97 17.17
C ILE A 22 -1.39 5.46 17.77
N ALA A 23 -0.63 4.52 18.34
CA ALA A 23 0.69 4.82 18.88
C ALA A 23 1.65 5.36 17.79
N TYR A 24 2.72 6.04 18.21
CA TYR A 24 3.78 6.47 17.30
C TYR A 24 5.14 6.43 17.99
N PRO A 25 6.19 5.85 17.36
CA PRO A 25 6.15 5.07 16.12
C PRO A 25 5.56 3.65 16.32
N GLY A 26 5.33 2.92 15.23
CA GLY A 26 4.88 1.53 15.28
C GLY A 26 3.39 1.32 15.63
N GLY A 27 2.55 2.34 15.51
CA GLY A 27 1.10 2.19 15.64
C GLY A 27 0.48 1.40 14.50
N ASP A 28 -0.63 0.74 14.81
CA ASP A 28 -1.43 -0.01 13.86
C ASP A 28 -2.92 0.08 14.25
N VAL A 29 -3.79 -0.13 13.28
CA VAL A 29 -5.22 -0.35 13.51
C VAL A 29 -5.45 -1.81 13.96
N PRO A 30 -6.63 -2.17 14.50
CA PRO A 30 -6.90 -3.54 14.91
C PRO A 30 -6.62 -4.56 13.77
N PRO A 31 -5.99 -5.71 14.07
CA PRO A 31 -5.50 -6.65 13.05
C PRO A 31 -6.60 -7.23 12.15
N GLU A 32 -7.82 -7.34 12.66
CA GLU A 32 -9.01 -7.82 11.96
C GLU A 32 -9.54 -6.85 10.89
N THR A 33 -9.08 -5.60 10.91
CA THR A 33 -9.54 -4.55 10.00
C THR A 33 -8.39 -3.75 9.39
N GLY A 34 -8.71 -2.88 8.42
CA GLY A 34 -7.77 -1.98 7.79
C GLY A 34 -8.22 -1.53 6.40
N ALA A 35 -7.47 -0.61 5.82
CA ALA A 35 -7.57 -0.21 4.42
C ALA A 35 -6.58 -1.00 3.57
N CYS A 36 -6.61 -0.79 2.25
CA CYS A 36 -5.64 -1.40 1.33
C CYS A 36 -4.18 -1.03 1.65
N THR A 37 -3.95 0.16 2.20
CA THR A 37 -2.62 0.63 2.64
C THR A 37 -2.09 -0.16 3.83
N ASP A 38 -2.96 -0.62 4.74
CA ASP A 38 -2.54 -1.32 5.97
C ASP A 38 -1.86 -2.67 5.66
N VAL A 39 -2.25 -3.31 4.54
CA VAL A 39 -1.54 -4.50 4.02
C VAL A 39 -0.07 -4.21 3.72
N VAL A 40 0.18 -3.10 3.01
CA VAL A 40 1.53 -2.66 2.66
C VAL A 40 2.29 -2.24 3.92
N ILE A 41 1.64 -1.51 4.84
CA ILE A 41 2.24 -1.04 6.09
C ILE A 41 2.71 -2.21 6.95
N ARG A 42 1.85 -3.19 7.20
CA ARG A 42 2.17 -4.38 8.02
C ARG A 42 3.26 -5.23 7.37
N ALA A 43 3.17 -5.47 6.07
CA ALA A 43 4.19 -6.24 5.35
C ALA A 43 5.57 -5.57 5.38
N MET A 44 5.62 -4.25 5.22
CA MET A 44 6.85 -3.45 5.30
C MET A 44 7.39 -3.41 6.74
N ARG A 45 6.51 -3.32 7.74
CA ARG A 45 6.90 -3.41 9.15
C ARG A 45 7.53 -4.75 9.50
N ALA A 46 6.99 -5.85 8.97
CA ALA A 46 7.58 -7.18 9.06
C ALA A 46 8.94 -7.29 8.34
N ALA A 47 9.28 -6.34 7.48
CA ALA A 47 10.61 -6.20 6.87
C ALA A 47 11.52 -5.19 7.59
N GLY A 48 11.12 -4.71 8.78
CA GLY A 48 11.87 -3.72 9.56
C GLY A 48 11.66 -2.27 9.11
N ILE A 49 10.68 -1.99 8.25
CA ILE A 49 10.41 -0.67 7.69
C ILE A 49 9.08 -0.14 8.24
N ASP A 50 9.15 0.78 9.20
CA ASP A 50 7.95 1.44 9.72
C ASP A 50 7.51 2.61 8.82
N LEU A 51 6.58 2.33 7.89
CA LEU A 51 6.04 3.35 7.00
C LEU A 51 5.30 4.47 7.75
N GLN A 52 4.73 4.21 8.93
CA GLN A 52 4.13 5.26 9.76
C GLN A 52 5.17 6.33 10.10
N LYS A 53 6.30 5.91 10.66
CA LYS A 53 7.41 6.79 11.01
C LYS A 53 7.98 7.50 9.78
N GLN A 54 8.39 6.72 8.76
CA GLN A 54 9.16 7.27 7.66
C GLN A 54 8.36 8.24 6.78
N VAL A 55 7.09 7.93 6.51
CA VAL A 55 6.21 8.84 5.73
C VAL A 55 5.99 10.11 6.53
N HIS A 56 5.68 10.01 7.83
CA HIS A 56 5.45 11.18 8.68
C HIS A 56 6.68 12.10 8.74
N GLU A 57 7.87 11.54 8.97
CA GLU A 57 9.11 12.33 9.07
C GLU A 57 9.48 13.02 7.74
N ASP A 58 9.28 12.33 6.61
CA ASP A 58 9.49 12.92 5.29
C ASP A 58 8.47 14.03 5.00
N MET A 59 7.19 13.79 5.29
CA MET A 59 6.12 14.78 5.14
C MET A 59 6.36 16.01 6.02
N ARG A 60 6.83 15.84 7.27
CA ARG A 60 7.07 16.95 8.20
C ARG A 60 8.07 17.95 7.66
N THR A 61 9.05 17.48 6.90
CA THR A 61 10.10 18.30 6.30
C THR A 61 9.78 18.74 4.88
N ASN A 62 8.80 18.12 4.21
CA ASN A 62 8.49 18.32 2.79
C ASN A 62 6.99 18.48 2.51
N PHE A 63 6.23 19.04 3.45
CA PHE A 63 4.76 19.03 3.43
C PHE A 63 4.15 19.54 2.12
N THR A 64 4.77 20.55 1.50
CA THR A 64 4.33 21.14 0.23
C THR A 64 4.46 20.23 -0.98
N ALA A 65 5.31 19.19 -0.90
CA ALA A 65 5.48 18.19 -1.95
C ALA A 65 4.37 17.13 -1.93
N TYR A 66 3.60 17.03 -0.84
CA TYR A 66 2.55 16.03 -0.68
C TYR A 66 1.18 16.53 -1.14
N PRO A 67 0.24 15.62 -1.50
CA PRO A 67 -1.06 16.00 -2.06
C PRO A 67 -1.92 16.82 -1.10
N LYS A 68 -2.46 17.95 -1.60
CA LYS A 68 -3.35 18.85 -0.84
C LYS A 68 -4.82 18.44 -0.94
N LYS A 69 -5.13 17.14 -0.78
CA LYS A 69 -6.48 16.60 -0.99
C LYS A 69 -7.44 16.80 0.19
N TRP A 70 -6.92 17.02 1.40
CA TRP A 70 -7.71 16.96 2.65
C TRP A 70 -7.75 18.26 3.45
N GLY A 71 -7.33 19.40 2.87
CA GLY A 71 -7.31 20.70 3.56
C GLY A 71 -6.40 20.75 4.80
N LEU A 72 -5.49 19.79 4.97
CA LEU A 72 -4.60 19.73 6.12
C LEU A 72 -3.53 20.82 6.04
N THR A 73 -3.23 21.40 7.20
CA THR A 73 -2.18 22.41 7.38
C THR A 73 -0.90 21.85 8.00
N LYS A 74 -0.94 20.61 8.49
CA LYS A 74 0.18 19.90 9.10
C LYS A 74 0.04 18.39 8.88
N THR A 75 1.13 17.67 9.15
CA THR A 75 1.20 16.21 9.19
C THR A 75 0.42 15.61 10.35
N ASP A 76 0.03 14.35 10.22
CA ASP A 76 -0.71 13.58 11.22
C ASP A 76 -0.22 12.12 11.27
N THR A 77 0.45 11.79 12.37
CA THR A 77 1.04 10.46 12.63
C THR A 77 0.03 9.31 12.56
N ASN A 78 -1.26 9.60 12.72
CA ASN A 78 -2.32 8.60 12.73
C ASN A 78 -2.74 8.16 11.31
N ILE A 79 -2.56 9.02 10.31
CA ILE A 79 -3.18 8.82 8.99
C ILE A 79 -2.25 9.07 7.80
N ASP A 80 -1.10 9.73 7.99
CA ASP A 80 -0.20 10.12 6.89
C ASP A 80 0.17 8.94 5.98
N HIS A 81 0.59 7.83 6.58
CA HIS A 81 0.99 6.59 5.89
C HIS A 81 -0.19 5.76 5.36
N ARG A 82 -1.41 5.98 5.85
CA ARG A 82 -2.61 5.21 5.46
C ARG A 82 -3.28 5.75 4.20
N ARG A 83 -2.67 6.72 3.52
CA ARG A 83 -3.18 7.35 2.29
C ARG A 83 -2.34 6.94 1.08
N VAL A 84 -2.96 6.30 0.09
CA VAL A 84 -2.29 5.89 -1.15
C VAL A 84 -1.52 7.04 -1.81
N PRO A 85 -2.08 8.26 -1.99
CA PRO A 85 -1.33 9.36 -2.60
C PRO A 85 -0.09 9.80 -1.80
N ASN A 86 -0.12 9.66 -0.47
CA ASN A 86 1.04 9.96 0.37
C ASN A 86 2.12 8.88 0.22
N LEU A 87 1.74 7.60 0.17
CA LEU A 87 2.67 6.51 -0.09
C LEU A 87 3.34 6.63 -1.47
N GLN A 88 2.56 6.92 -2.52
CA GLN A 88 3.08 7.17 -3.87
C GLN A 88 4.12 8.30 -3.87
N THR A 89 3.79 9.42 -3.21
CA THR A 89 4.70 10.58 -3.09
C THR A 89 5.97 10.20 -2.33
N PHE A 90 5.83 9.52 -1.20
CA PHE A 90 6.94 9.07 -0.38
C PHE A 90 7.88 8.14 -1.17
N PHE A 91 7.36 7.10 -1.83
CA PHE A 91 8.19 6.16 -2.60
C PHE A 91 8.90 6.85 -3.77
N THR A 92 8.21 7.75 -4.47
CA THR A 92 8.83 8.57 -5.54
C THR A 92 9.97 9.42 -4.99
N ARG A 93 9.76 10.08 -3.85
CA ARG A 93 10.80 10.90 -3.19
C ARG A 93 11.99 10.08 -2.69
N LYS A 94 11.78 8.80 -2.38
CA LYS A 94 12.86 7.85 -2.04
C LYS A 94 13.50 7.20 -3.28
N GLY A 95 13.13 7.60 -4.49
CA GLY A 95 13.68 7.06 -5.74
C GLY A 95 13.31 5.59 -5.96
N LYS A 96 12.14 5.16 -5.48
CA LYS A 96 11.67 3.77 -5.52
C LYS A 96 10.69 3.48 -6.65
N ASN A 97 10.43 4.45 -7.52
CA ASN A 97 9.52 4.32 -8.65
C ASN A 97 10.13 3.41 -9.73
N LEU A 98 9.30 2.54 -10.27
CA LEU A 98 9.56 1.72 -11.45
C LEU A 98 8.65 2.18 -12.61
N PRO A 99 8.96 1.78 -13.86
CA PRO A 99 8.05 2.03 -14.98
C PRO A 99 6.65 1.46 -14.71
N LEU A 100 5.62 2.24 -15.06
CA LEU A 100 4.21 1.83 -14.89
C LEU A 100 3.76 0.82 -15.95
N LYS A 101 4.39 0.88 -17.12
CA LYS A 101 4.10 0.00 -18.25
C LYS A 101 5.15 -1.09 -18.24
N GLY A 102 4.70 -2.30 -17.97
CA GLY A 102 5.51 -3.49 -18.07
C GLY A 102 4.67 -4.68 -18.48
N GLU A 103 5.32 -5.66 -19.11
CA GLU A 103 4.74 -6.98 -19.28
C GLU A 103 4.74 -7.71 -17.92
N ASP A 104 4.07 -8.85 -17.80
CA ASP A 104 4.04 -9.65 -16.55
C ASP A 104 5.44 -9.90 -15.95
N GLY A 105 6.48 -9.93 -16.79
CA GLY A 105 7.87 -10.13 -16.39
C GLY A 105 8.53 -8.96 -15.65
N ASP A 106 7.96 -7.76 -15.73
CA ASP A 106 8.52 -6.56 -15.09
C ASP A 106 8.18 -6.45 -13.59
N TYR A 107 7.12 -7.13 -13.17
CA TYR A 107 6.66 -7.19 -11.78
C TYR A 107 7.31 -8.35 -11.05
N ARG A 108 7.84 -8.05 -9.86
CA ARG A 108 8.53 -9.01 -9.00
C ARG A 108 7.85 -9.12 -7.65
N PRO A 109 7.95 -10.29 -6.98
CA PRO A 109 7.44 -10.45 -5.63
C PRO A 109 7.99 -9.39 -4.68
N GLY A 110 7.10 -8.74 -3.94
CA GLY A 110 7.42 -7.63 -3.02
C GLY A 110 7.28 -6.25 -3.64
N ASP A 111 7.06 -6.13 -4.95
CA ASP A 111 6.72 -4.85 -5.56
C ASP A 111 5.39 -4.32 -5.01
N ILE A 112 5.32 -3.00 -4.86
CA ILE A 112 4.14 -2.28 -4.42
C ILE A 112 3.50 -1.66 -5.65
N VAL A 113 2.23 -1.94 -5.88
CA VAL A 113 1.47 -1.42 -7.02
C VAL A 113 0.26 -0.67 -6.50
N SER A 114 -0.06 0.46 -7.13
CA SER A 114 -1.25 1.26 -6.84
C SER A 114 -2.10 1.43 -8.08
N TRP A 115 -3.41 1.50 -7.90
CA TRP A 115 -4.40 1.55 -8.98
C TRP A 115 -5.41 2.69 -8.80
N ASP A 116 -6.08 3.06 -9.89
CA ASP A 116 -7.40 3.71 -9.88
C ASP A 116 -8.47 2.68 -10.25
N LEU A 117 -9.33 2.33 -9.28
CA LEU A 117 -10.31 1.25 -9.42
C LEU A 117 -11.47 1.59 -10.36
N ASN A 118 -11.73 2.87 -10.62
CA ASN A 118 -12.92 3.29 -11.38
C ASN A 118 -12.66 4.41 -12.40
N GLY A 119 -11.40 4.80 -12.61
CA GLY A 119 -10.99 5.88 -13.52
C GLY A 119 -11.46 7.27 -13.06
N LYS A 120 -11.91 7.41 -11.81
CA LYS A 120 -12.41 8.65 -11.21
C LYS A 120 -11.64 9.03 -9.93
N GLY A 121 -10.45 8.44 -9.74
CA GLY A 121 -9.57 8.72 -8.62
C GLY A 121 -9.81 7.85 -7.38
N MET A 122 -10.48 6.70 -7.52
CA MET A 122 -10.63 5.74 -6.42
C MET A 122 -9.32 4.97 -6.23
N THR A 123 -8.41 5.55 -5.45
CA THR A 123 -7.06 5.02 -5.26
C THR A 123 -7.04 3.72 -4.46
N HIS A 124 -6.25 2.76 -4.91
CA HIS A 124 -6.03 1.47 -4.26
C HIS A 124 -4.55 1.09 -4.28
N ILE A 125 -4.10 0.18 -3.41
CA ILE A 125 -2.71 -0.26 -3.33
C ILE A 125 -2.60 -1.71 -2.83
N GLY A 126 -1.52 -2.39 -3.17
CA GLY A 126 -1.28 -3.79 -2.83
C GLY A 126 0.14 -4.23 -3.14
N LEU A 127 0.42 -5.51 -2.89
CA LEU A 127 1.72 -6.13 -3.06
C LEU A 127 1.67 -7.23 -4.10
N VAL A 128 2.68 -7.30 -4.97
CA VAL A 128 2.92 -8.45 -5.83
C VAL A 128 3.36 -9.62 -4.96
N SER A 129 2.61 -10.72 -4.97
CA SER A 129 2.91 -11.92 -4.19
C SER A 129 4.04 -12.73 -4.84
N ASN A 130 4.56 -13.71 -4.11
CA ASN A 130 5.46 -14.73 -4.68
C ASN A 130 4.71 -15.93 -5.27
N GLN A 131 3.38 -15.91 -5.26
CA GLN A 131 2.53 -16.97 -5.80
C GLN A 131 1.97 -16.58 -7.16
N ARG A 132 1.96 -17.52 -8.09
CA ARG A 132 1.41 -17.33 -9.42
C ARG A 132 0.03 -17.97 -9.54
N ASN A 133 -0.87 -17.32 -10.27
CA ASN A 133 -2.11 -17.92 -10.71
C ASN A 133 -1.78 -19.12 -11.63
N LYS A 134 -2.44 -20.26 -11.41
CA LYS A 134 -2.13 -21.51 -12.13
C LYS A 134 -2.55 -21.49 -13.61
N GLU A 135 -3.55 -20.69 -13.95
CA GLU A 135 -4.11 -20.60 -15.30
C GLU A 135 -3.38 -19.54 -16.13
N THR A 136 -3.19 -18.34 -15.56
CA THR A 136 -2.59 -17.21 -16.29
C THR A 136 -1.07 -17.18 -16.16
N GLY A 137 -0.50 -17.85 -15.15
CA GLY A 137 0.93 -17.80 -14.84
C GLY A 137 1.39 -16.47 -14.23
N ARG A 138 0.50 -15.49 -14.03
CA ARG A 138 0.83 -14.16 -13.49
C ARG A 138 1.01 -14.19 -11.98
N TYR A 139 1.83 -13.29 -11.45
CA TYR A 139 1.86 -13.08 -10.00
C TYR A 139 0.51 -12.55 -9.52
N MET A 140 0.04 -13.09 -8.40
CA MET A 140 -1.17 -12.59 -7.75
C MET A 140 -0.86 -11.36 -6.89
N ILE A 141 -1.89 -10.61 -6.55
CA ILE A 141 -1.80 -9.41 -5.71
C ILE A 141 -2.39 -9.70 -4.34
N ILE A 142 -1.66 -9.29 -3.29
CA ILE A 142 -2.15 -9.26 -1.92
C ILE A 142 -2.62 -7.83 -1.60
N HIS A 143 -3.91 -7.68 -1.29
CA HIS A 143 -4.52 -6.39 -0.98
C HIS A 143 -5.79 -6.56 -0.15
N ASN A 144 -6.17 -5.53 0.59
CA ASN A 144 -7.46 -5.50 1.31
C ASN A 144 -8.51 -4.76 0.48
N ILE A 145 -9.61 -5.45 0.13
CA ILE A 145 -10.71 -4.89 -0.64
C ILE A 145 -12.06 -5.51 -0.26
N GLY A 146 -13.04 -4.67 0.07
CA GLY A 146 -14.39 -5.10 0.39
C GLY A 146 -14.47 -5.86 1.71
N ALA A 147 -14.41 -7.19 1.66
CA ALA A 147 -14.60 -8.08 2.81
C ALA A 147 -13.27 -8.64 3.36
N GLY A 148 -12.21 -7.82 3.39
CA GLY A 148 -10.91 -8.19 3.94
C GLY A 148 -9.79 -8.41 2.92
N THR A 149 -8.65 -8.87 3.43
CA THR A 149 -7.43 -9.10 2.66
C THR A 149 -7.55 -10.36 1.81
N LYS A 150 -7.18 -10.23 0.54
CA LYS A 150 -7.23 -11.31 -0.45
C LYS A 150 -5.92 -11.42 -1.20
N GLN A 151 -5.69 -12.62 -1.73
CA GLN A 151 -4.68 -12.86 -2.75
C GLN A 151 -5.38 -13.24 -4.06
N GLU A 152 -5.35 -12.39 -5.08
CA GLU A 152 -6.08 -12.59 -6.34
C GLU A 152 -5.30 -12.13 -7.58
N ASP A 153 -5.59 -12.73 -8.74
CA ASP A 153 -4.99 -12.33 -10.03
C ASP A 153 -5.71 -11.09 -10.60
N ARG A 154 -5.34 -9.91 -10.09
CA ARG A 154 -5.96 -8.61 -10.40
C ARG A 154 -4.97 -7.51 -10.81
N LEU A 155 -3.71 -7.87 -11.09
CA LEU A 155 -2.65 -6.88 -11.35
C LEU A 155 -3.02 -5.90 -12.47
N PHE A 156 -3.71 -6.38 -13.50
CA PHE A 156 -4.07 -5.60 -14.70
C PHE A 156 -5.58 -5.34 -14.85
N ASP A 157 -6.37 -5.57 -13.81
CA ASP A 157 -7.82 -5.36 -13.85
C ASP A 157 -8.22 -3.88 -13.75
N TRP A 158 -7.31 -3.04 -13.25
CA TRP A 158 -7.51 -1.62 -13.03
C TRP A 158 -6.35 -0.79 -13.58
N GLU A 159 -6.56 0.51 -13.75
CA GLU A 159 -5.50 1.41 -14.22
C GLU A 159 -4.37 1.49 -13.18
N ILE A 160 -3.17 1.07 -13.58
CA ILE A 160 -1.97 1.17 -12.73
C ILE A 160 -1.52 2.63 -12.68
N THR A 161 -1.53 3.22 -11.48
CA THR A 161 -1.14 4.61 -11.22
C THR A 161 0.21 4.73 -10.53
N GLY A 162 0.80 3.61 -10.08
CA GLY A 162 2.09 3.59 -9.42
C GLY A 162 2.66 2.18 -9.34
N HIS A 163 3.97 2.06 -9.52
CA HIS A 163 4.73 0.83 -9.41
C HIS A 163 6.04 1.15 -8.68
N PHE A 164 6.30 0.46 -7.57
CA PHE A 164 7.42 0.78 -6.69
C PHE A 164 8.12 -0.48 -6.18
N ARG A 165 9.44 -0.39 -5.99
CA ARG A 165 10.23 -1.42 -5.30
C ARG A 165 11.10 -0.77 -4.25
N TYR A 166 10.92 -1.16 -3.00
CA TYR A 166 11.58 -0.47 -1.88
C TYR A 166 13.01 -0.96 -1.62
N PHE A 167 13.31 -2.25 -1.82
CA PHE A 167 14.63 -2.87 -1.62
C PHE A 167 15.15 -3.52 -2.90
#